data_AF-A0A811Y3R1-F1
#
_entry.id   AF-A0A811Y3R1-F1
#
_cell.length_a   1.000
_cell.length_b   1.000
_cell.length_c   1.000
_cell.angle_alpha   90.00
_cell.angle_beta   90.00
_cell.angle_gamma   90.00
#
_symmetry.space_group_name_H-M   'P 1'
#
loop_
_entity.id
_entity.type
_entity.pdbx_description
1 polymer ?
#
loop_
_entity_poly.entity_id
_entity_poly.type
_entity_poly.pdbx_seq_one_letter_code
_entity_poly.pdbx_strand_id
1 'polypeptide(L)'
;MPRRHLQIRKETRLLGAIQIMTGLNIHFVGLLWTYLLLSQISAFGKPYLPLSTVTRYPYWSSTCFIFSGIFAIMIEKRRSPFLLSYAIIVNILSACIAVIGLILLSLEIMIYSLSTKAPIWPERSGKMLSEYLFLFTFLELFLTCTVIHWGYKAKYHR
;
A
#
# COMPACT_ATOMS: atom_id res chain seq x y z
N MET A 1 -25.49 6.85 24.61
CA MET A 1 -24.47 5.98 23.95
C MET A 1 -24.46 5.91 22.40
N PRO A 2 -25.38 6.50 21.59
CA PRO A 2 -25.34 6.33 20.12
C PRO A 2 -24.29 7.20 19.38
N ARG A 3 -23.85 8.33 19.96
CA ARG A 3 -22.91 9.25 19.30
C ARG A 3 -21.52 8.64 19.04
N ARG A 4 -20.97 7.84 19.97
CA ARG A 4 -19.64 7.22 19.82
C ARG A 4 -19.58 6.21 18.67
N HIS A 5 -20.63 5.41 18.48
CA HIS A 5 -20.68 4.45 17.36
C HIS A 5 -20.77 5.14 16.00
N LEU A 6 -21.46 6.29 15.92
CA LEU A 6 -21.57 7.06 14.70
C LEU A 6 -20.22 7.72 14.33
N GLN A 7 -19.46 8.15 15.32
CA GLN A 7 -18.14 8.74 15.13
C GLN A 7 -17.12 7.71 14.60
N ILE A 8 -17.00 6.53 15.24
CA ILE A 8 -16.10 5.45 14.80
C ILE A 8 -16.40 5.02 13.36
N ARG A 9 -17.68 5.05 12.96
CA ARG A 9 -18.10 4.74 11.58
C ARG A 9 -17.59 5.75 10.56
N LYS A 10 -17.77 7.03 10.83
CA LYS A 10 -17.29 8.11 9.94
C LYS A 10 -15.77 8.05 9.81
N GLU A 11 -15.08 7.81 10.91
CA GLU A 11 -13.63 7.65 10.94
C GLU A 11 -13.21 6.41 10.14
N THR A 12 -13.90 5.26 10.27
CA THR A 12 -13.59 4.04 9.49
C THR A 12 -13.79 4.25 7.99
N ARG A 13 -14.84 4.98 7.59
CA ARG A 13 -15.02 5.37 6.18
C ARG A 13 -13.90 6.26 5.68
N LEU A 14 -13.47 7.23 6.49
CA LEU A 14 -12.34 8.08 6.14
C LEU A 14 -11.07 7.24 5.93
N LEU A 15 -10.75 6.32 6.87
CA LEU A 15 -9.63 5.41 6.73
C LEU A 15 -9.71 4.58 5.44
N GLY A 16 -10.88 4.00 5.13
CA GLY A 16 -11.08 3.25 3.90
C GLY A 16 -10.91 4.09 2.63
N ALA A 17 -11.32 5.36 2.64
CA ALA A 17 -11.08 6.28 1.53
C ALA A 17 -9.58 6.57 1.36
N ILE A 18 -8.85 6.75 2.46
CA ILE A 18 -7.40 6.94 2.42
C ILE A 18 -6.71 5.67 1.88
N GLN A 19 -7.13 4.46 2.29
CA GLN A 19 -6.58 3.20 1.74
C GLN A 19 -6.76 3.10 0.22
N ILE A 20 -7.94 3.48 -0.30
CA ILE A 20 -8.19 3.52 -1.75
C ILE A 20 -7.24 4.52 -2.43
N MET A 21 -7.10 5.73 -1.87
CA MET A 21 -6.18 6.74 -2.41
C MET A 21 -4.73 6.25 -2.36
N THR A 22 -4.30 5.62 -1.27
CA THR A 22 -2.96 5.04 -1.12
C THR A 22 -2.71 3.96 -2.19
N GLY A 23 -3.66 3.04 -2.38
CA GLY A 23 -3.57 2.03 -3.43
C GLY A 23 -3.51 2.62 -4.84
N LEU A 24 -4.28 3.67 -5.13
CA LEU A 24 -4.19 4.39 -6.42
C LEU A 24 -2.83 5.08 -6.60
N ASN A 25 -2.31 5.76 -5.58
CA ASN A 25 -0.98 6.39 -5.63
C ASN A 25 0.11 5.35 -5.93
N ILE A 26 0.08 4.20 -5.25
CA ILE A 26 1.02 3.10 -5.50
C ILE A 26 0.88 2.58 -6.93
N HIS A 27 -0.33 2.49 -7.49
CA HIS A 27 -0.54 2.12 -8.88
C HIS A 27 0.13 3.10 -9.86
N PHE A 28 -0.11 4.41 -9.66
CA PHE A 28 0.47 5.45 -10.51
C PHE A 28 2.00 5.47 -10.44
N VAL A 29 2.57 5.28 -9.25
CA VAL A 29 4.02 5.14 -9.10
C VAL A 29 4.53 3.90 -9.83
N GLY A 30 3.78 2.78 -9.80
CA GLY A 30 4.06 1.59 -10.61
C GLY A 30 4.09 1.88 -12.13
N LEU A 31 3.12 2.64 -12.63
CA LEU A 31 3.07 3.06 -14.04
C LEU A 31 4.26 3.95 -14.41
N LEU A 32 4.61 4.92 -13.56
CA LEU A 32 5.80 5.75 -13.73
C LEU A 32 7.08 4.90 -13.80
N TRP A 33 7.17 3.88 -12.96
CA TRP A 33 8.26 2.91 -12.98
C TRP A 33 8.36 2.17 -14.31
N THR A 34 7.24 1.67 -14.83
CA THR A 34 7.21 0.98 -16.13
C THR A 34 7.57 1.92 -17.28
N TYR A 35 7.12 3.17 -17.24
CA TYR A 35 7.53 4.18 -18.22
C TYR A 35 9.04 4.44 -18.17
N LEU A 36 9.60 4.61 -16.96
CA LEU A 36 11.04 4.79 -16.75
C LEU A 36 11.80 3.59 -17.35
N LEU A 37 11.39 2.35 -17.06
CA LEU A 37 12.02 1.13 -17.56
C LEU A 37 12.03 1.08 -19.09
N LEU A 38 10.91 1.37 -19.75
CA LEU A 38 10.83 1.38 -21.21
C LEU A 38 11.75 2.44 -21.83
N SER A 39 11.78 3.63 -21.24
CA SER A 39 12.70 4.71 -21.65
C SER A 39 14.16 4.28 -21.51
N GLN A 40 14.53 3.61 -20.42
CA GLN A 40 15.88 3.09 -20.20
C GLN A 40 16.32 2.08 -21.26
N ILE A 41 15.45 1.13 -21.58
CA ILE A 41 15.72 0.11 -22.60
C ILE A 41 16.01 0.79 -23.95
N SER A 42 15.20 1.80 -24.32
CA SER A 42 15.38 2.52 -25.58
C SER A 42 16.66 3.37 -25.64
N ALA A 43 17.09 3.96 -24.53
CA ALA A 43 18.20 4.91 -24.49
C ALA A 43 19.57 4.27 -24.24
N PHE A 44 19.63 3.24 -23.38
CA PHE A 44 20.90 2.68 -22.88
C PHE A 44 21.09 1.20 -23.19
N GLY A 45 20.06 0.50 -23.68
CA GLY A 45 20.09 -0.94 -23.97
C GLY A 45 20.22 -1.87 -22.76
N LYS A 46 20.69 -1.38 -21.61
CA LYS A 46 20.76 -2.08 -20.32
C LYS A 46 19.92 -1.36 -19.27
N PRO A 47 18.74 -1.89 -18.91
CA PRO A 47 17.89 -1.25 -17.91
C PRO A 47 18.39 -1.48 -16.47
N TYR A 48 18.20 -0.46 -15.62
CA TYR A 48 18.22 -0.63 -14.17
C TYR A 48 16.92 -1.30 -13.72
N LEU A 49 17.02 -2.49 -13.10
CA LEU A 49 15.87 -3.24 -12.60
C LEU A 49 15.86 -3.21 -11.07
N PRO A 50 15.02 -2.37 -10.44
CA PRO A 50 14.79 -2.42 -9.01
C PRO A 50 14.01 -3.71 -8.63
N LEU A 51 14.17 -4.15 -7.38
CA LEU A 51 13.49 -5.33 -6.86
C LEU A 51 11.95 -5.18 -6.88
N SER A 52 11.47 -3.97 -6.62
CA SER A 52 10.05 -3.58 -6.69
C SER A 52 9.43 -3.78 -8.08
N THR A 53 10.20 -3.53 -9.15
CA THR A 53 9.74 -3.75 -10.53
C THR A 53 9.81 -5.22 -10.93
N VAL A 54 10.86 -5.94 -10.51
CA VAL A 54 11.00 -7.39 -10.78
C VAL A 54 9.82 -8.16 -10.17
N THR A 55 9.49 -7.86 -8.92
CA THR A 55 8.36 -8.49 -8.20
C THR A 55 7.00 -7.93 -8.61
N ARG A 56 6.98 -6.87 -9.44
CA ARG A 56 5.79 -6.12 -9.82
C ARG A 56 4.96 -5.70 -8.60
N TYR A 57 5.63 -5.45 -7.47
CA TYR A 57 5.00 -5.15 -6.18
C TYR A 57 3.91 -4.09 -6.28
N PRO A 58 4.13 -2.92 -6.91
CA PRO A 58 3.13 -1.85 -6.95
C PRO A 58 1.80 -2.25 -7.59
N TYR A 59 1.80 -3.23 -8.50
CA TYR A 59 0.60 -3.61 -9.24
C TYR A 59 -0.34 -4.47 -8.40
N TRP A 60 0.18 -5.55 -7.82
CA TRP A 60 -0.63 -6.48 -7.04
C TRP A 60 -0.87 -5.99 -5.61
N SER A 61 0.03 -5.20 -5.03
CA SER A 61 -0.23 -4.58 -3.72
C SER A 61 -1.31 -3.51 -3.82
N SER A 62 -1.27 -2.66 -4.87
CA SER A 62 -2.28 -1.63 -5.13
C SER A 62 -3.69 -2.20 -5.18
N THR A 63 -3.91 -3.28 -5.94
CA THR A 63 -5.24 -3.90 -6.04
C THR A 63 -5.72 -4.38 -4.68
N CYS A 64 -4.87 -5.05 -3.90
CA CYS A 64 -5.19 -5.49 -2.54
C CYS A 64 -5.54 -4.31 -1.60
N PHE A 65 -4.80 -3.21 -1.68
CA PHE A 65 -5.02 -2.03 -0.83
C PHE A 65 -6.33 -1.32 -1.17
N ILE A 66 -6.64 -1.19 -2.48
CA ILE A 66 -7.94 -0.66 -2.94
C ILE A 66 -9.09 -1.54 -2.42
N PHE A 67 -8.97 -2.86 -2.55
CA PHE A 67 -10.00 -3.78 -2.02
C PHE A 67 -10.16 -3.63 -0.50
N SER A 68 -9.06 -3.57 0.25
CA SER A 68 -9.07 -3.34 1.69
C SER A 68 -9.86 -2.08 2.08
N GLY A 69 -9.63 -0.97 1.38
CA GLY A 69 -10.35 0.28 1.59
C GLY A 69 -11.83 0.22 1.20
N ILE A 70 -12.18 -0.46 0.11
CA ILE A 70 -13.59 -0.68 -0.28
C ILE A 70 -14.32 -1.43 0.83
N PHE A 71 -13.74 -2.52 1.36
CA PHE A 71 -14.36 -3.28 2.44
C PHE A 71 -14.47 -2.48 3.74
N ALA A 72 -13.48 -1.64 4.06
CA ALA A 72 -13.56 -0.71 5.19
C ALA A 72 -14.75 0.27 5.07
N ILE A 73 -15.01 0.81 3.88
CA ILE A 73 -16.18 1.68 3.62
C ILE A 73 -17.49 0.88 3.68
N MET A 74 -17.52 -0.35 3.17
CA MET A 74 -18.73 -1.17 3.15
C MET A 74 -19.25 -1.50 4.56
N ILE A 75 -18.36 -1.61 5.57
CA ILE A 75 -18.74 -1.79 6.98
C ILE A 75 -19.66 -0.67 7.47
N GLU A 76 -19.44 0.58 7.03
CA GLU A 76 -20.31 1.69 7.42
C GLU A 76 -21.72 1.53 6.82
N LYS A 77 -21.78 1.20 5.53
CA LYS A 77 -23.03 1.12 4.76
C LYS A 77 -23.91 -0.07 5.13
N ARG A 78 -23.33 -1.25 5.46
CA ARG A 78 -24.10 -2.47 5.72
C ARG A 78 -23.76 -3.07 7.09
N ARG A 79 -24.78 -3.19 7.97
CA ARG A 79 -24.68 -3.81 9.30
C ARG A 79 -24.70 -5.34 9.23
N SER A 80 -23.68 -5.95 8.63
CA SER A 80 -23.53 -7.41 8.64
C SER A 80 -22.29 -7.85 9.43
N PRO A 81 -22.44 -8.75 10.43
CA PRO A 81 -21.29 -9.31 11.15
C PRO A 81 -20.36 -10.13 10.24
N PHE A 82 -20.90 -10.71 9.16
CA PHE A 82 -20.12 -11.40 8.14
C PHE A 82 -19.25 -10.42 7.36
N LEU A 83 -19.81 -9.27 6.96
CA LEU A 83 -19.07 -8.22 6.26
C LEU A 83 -17.98 -7.62 7.14
N LEU A 84 -18.26 -7.42 8.44
CA LEU A 84 -17.24 -6.97 9.40
C LEU A 84 -16.08 -7.97 9.50
N SER A 85 -16.37 -9.27 9.61
CA SER A 85 -15.34 -10.30 9.68
C SER A 85 -14.52 -10.36 8.39
N TYR A 86 -15.16 -10.26 7.23
CA TYR A 86 -14.47 -10.23 5.94
C TYR A 86 -13.55 -9.01 5.81
N ALA A 87 -14.01 -7.82 6.19
CA ALA A 87 -13.19 -6.62 6.15
C ALA A 87 -11.96 -6.71 7.08
N ILE A 88 -12.09 -7.30 8.26
CA ILE A 88 -10.94 -7.58 9.15
C ILE A 88 -9.95 -8.50 8.44
N ILE A 89 -10.42 -9.60 7.83
CA ILE A 89 -9.55 -10.56 7.12
C ILE A 89 -8.81 -9.88 5.97
N VAL A 90 -9.51 -9.11 5.13
CA VAL A 90 -8.86 -8.40 4.01
C VAL A 90 -7.85 -7.36 4.50
N ASN A 91 -8.13 -6.65 5.59
CA ASN A 91 -7.16 -5.72 6.17
C ASN A 91 -5.94 -6.43 6.77
N ILE A 92 -6.10 -7.62 7.36
CA ILE A 92 -4.97 -8.45 7.82
C ILE A 92 -4.09 -8.86 6.62
N LEU A 93 -4.71 -9.34 5.55
CA LEU A 93 -3.98 -9.67 4.31
C LEU A 93 -3.25 -8.45 3.74
N SER A 94 -3.92 -7.30 3.71
CA SER A 94 -3.32 -6.02 3.29
C SER A 94 -2.11 -5.65 4.16
N ALA A 95 -2.21 -5.79 5.49
CA ALA A 95 -1.11 -5.56 6.41
C ALA A 95 0.08 -6.50 6.16
N CYS A 96 -0.16 -7.79 5.92
CA CYS A 96 0.90 -8.74 5.57
C CYS A 96 1.61 -8.33 4.26
N ILE A 97 0.85 -7.93 3.24
CA ILE A 97 1.38 -7.45 1.95
C ILE A 97 2.20 -6.17 2.14
N ALA A 98 1.73 -5.25 3.00
CA ALA A 98 2.46 -4.04 3.32
C ALA A 98 3.80 -4.35 4.01
N VAL A 99 3.83 -5.28 4.98
CA VAL A 99 5.08 -5.71 5.64
C VAL A 99 6.07 -6.32 4.64
N ILE A 100 5.61 -7.22 3.76
CA ILE A 100 6.44 -7.80 2.69
C ILE A 100 7.00 -6.69 1.79
N GLY A 101 6.16 -5.72 1.41
CA GLY A 101 6.56 -4.55 0.64
C GLY A 101 7.62 -3.69 1.31
N LEU A 102 7.47 -3.40 2.61
CA LEU A 102 8.43 -2.62 3.37
C LEU A 102 9.79 -3.32 3.45
N ILE A 103 9.81 -4.64 3.67
CA ILE A 103 11.06 -5.42 3.68
C ILE A 103 11.71 -5.35 2.30
N LEU A 104 10.95 -5.59 1.24
CA LEU A 104 11.43 -5.56 -0.14
C LEU A 104 12.02 -4.18 -0.52
N LEU A 105 11.29 -3.11 -0.24
CA LEU A 105 11.71 -1.74 -0.53
C LEU A 105 12.91 -1.31 0.34
N SER A 106 12.98 -1.76 1.59
CA SER A 106 14.15 -1.52 2.46
C SER A 106 15.40 -2.17 1.91
N LEU A 107 15.31 -3.43 1.47
CA LEU A 107 16.42 -4.15 0.84
C LEU A 107 16.88 -3.43 -0.43
N GLU A 108 15.95 -2.95 -1.26
CA GLU A 108 16.26 -2.21 -2.47
C GLU A 108 17.01 -0.90 -2.17
N ILE A 109 16.53 -0.10 -1.21
CA ILE A 109 17.17 1.15 -0.80
C ILE A 109 18.54 0.89 -0.18
N MET A 110 18.69 -0.18 0.60
CA MET A 110 19.97 -0.58 1.20
C MET A 110 21.00 -0.97 0.13
N ILE A 111 20.60 -1.80 -0.85
CA ILE A 111 21.46 -2.19 -1.98
C ILE A 111 21.92 -0.96 -2.75
N TYR A 112 21.00 -0.02 -3.03
CA TYR A 112 21.36 1.24 -3.67
C TYR A 112 22.38 2.04 -2.83
N SER A 113 22.16 2.15 -1.52
CA SER A 113 23.05 2.90 -0.62
C SER A 113 24.44 2.30 -0.46
N LEU A 114 24.57 0.98 -0.62
CA LEU A 114 25.85 0.27 -0.56
C LEU A 114 26.61 0.28 -1.89
N SER A 115 25.95 0.69 -2.98
CA SER A 115 26.59 0.80 -4.29
C SER A 115 27.61 1.94 -4.29
N THR A 116 28.87 1.60 -4.57
CA THR A 116 29.97 2.58 -4.69
C THR A 116 30.06 3.22 -6.08
N LYS A 117 29.16 2.86 -7.00
CA LYS A 117 29.14 3.38 -8.36
C LYS A 117 28.50 4.76 -8.39
N ALA A 118 29.03 5.66 -9.21
CA ALA A 118 28.40 6.95 -9.47
C ALA A 118 27.02 6.72 -10.11
N PRO A 119 25.92 7.11 -9.46
CA PRO A 119 24.58 6.78 -9.94
C PRO A 119 24.27 7.58 -11.19
N ILE A 120 23.82 6.89 -12.24
CA ILE A 120 23.22 7.52 -13.41
C ILE A 120 21.83 8.07 -13.05
N TRP A 121 21.36 9.09 -13.78
CA TRP A 121 20.04 9.71 -13.53
C TRP A 121 18.86 8.72 -13.37
N PRO A 122 18.80 7.58 -14.09
CA PRO A 122 17.71 6.62 -13.96
C PRO A 122 17.68 5.90 -12.63
N GLU A 123 18.84 5.54 -12.10
CA GLU A 123 18.98 4.87 -10.80
C GLU A 123 18.54 5.83 -9.69
N ARG A 124 18.91 7.11 -9.81
CA ARG A 124 18.47 8.16 -8.88
C ARG A 124 16.96 8.35 -8.90
N SER A 125 16.36 8.49 -10.08
CA SER A 125 14.90 8.61 -10.22
C SER A 125 14.19 7.37 -9.70
N GLY A 126 14.71 6.18 -10.00
CA GLY A 126 14.18 4.92 -9.51
C GLY A 126 14.18 4.83 -7.99
N LYS A 127 15.31 5.16 -7.35
CA LYS A 127 15.41 5.21 -5.90
C LYS A 127 14.36 6.13 -5.27
N MET A 128 14.14 7.32 -5.85
CA MET A 128 13.12 8.25 -5.36
C MET A 128 11.70 7.65 -5.46
N LEU A 129 11.37 6.98 -6.57
CA LEU A 129 10.09 6.28 -6.71
C LEU A 129 9.92 5.17 -5.66
N SER A 130 10.98 4.43 -5.35
CA SER A 130 10.96 3.38 -4.32
C SER A 130 10.82 3.95 -2.90
N GLU A 131 11.40 5.11 -2.61
CA GLU A 131 11.17 5.86 -1.36
C GLU A 131 9.70 6.31 -1.26
N TYR A 132 9.09 6.79 -2.34
CA TYR A 132 7.65 7.10 -2.37
C TYR A 132 6.80 5.86 -2.10
N LEU A 133 7.09 4.73 -2.75
CA LEU A 133 6.41 3.46 -2.50
C LEU A 133 6.53 3.05 -1.04
N PHE A 134 7.70 3.25 -0.42
CA PHE A 134 7.93 2.90 0.98
C PHE A 134 7.01 3.70 1.90
N LEU A 135 6.90 5.01 1.70
CA LEU A 135 6.04 5.88 2.50
C LEU A 135 4.56 5.51 2.39
N PHE A 136 4.06 5.29 1.16
CA PHE A 136 2.66 4.90 0.96
C PHE A 136 2.36 3.50 1.48
N THR A 137 3.31 2.57 1.38
CA THR A 137 3.18 1.22 1.94
C THR A 137 3.14 1.25 3.47
N PHE A 138 3.99 2.09 4.09
CA PHE A 138 3.98 2.30 5.53
C PHE A 138 2.66 2.93 6.01
N LEU A 139 2.14 3.90 5.25
CA LEU A 139 0.84 4.49 5.51
C LEU A 139 -0.27 3.42 5.45
N GLU A 140 -0.28 2.54 4.44
CA GLU A 140 -1.25 1.44 4.36
C GLU A 140 -1.16 0.50 5.57
N LEU A 141 0.05 0.16 6.02
CA LEU A 141 0.22 -0.66 7.22
C LEU A 141 -0.43 0.00 8.45
N PHE A 142 -0.23 1.31 8.63
CA PHE A 142 -0.84 2.03 9.74
C PHE A 142 -2.38 2.06 9.64
N LEU A 143 -2.92 2.31 8.45
CA LEU A 143 -4.37 2.37 8.21
C LEU A 143 -5.03 1.00 8.46
N THR A 144 -4.45 -0.07 7.91
CA THR A 144 -4.95 -1.44 8.08
C THR A 144 -4.92 -1.88 9.53
N CYS A 145 -3.84 -1.60 10.27
CA CYS A 145 -3.77 -1.87 11.71
C CYS A 145 -4.89 -1.15 12.48
N THR A 146 -5.16 0.11 12.13
CA THR A 146 -6.24 0.90 12.77
C THR A 146 -7.61 0.32 12.47
N VAL A 147 -7.88 -0.04 11.20
CA VAL A 147 -9.14 -0.67 10.78
C VAL A 147 -9.36 -2.03 11.46
N ILE A 148 -8.30 -2.86 11.58
CA ILE A 148 -8.35 -4.15 12.28
C ILE A 148 -8.69 -3.94 13.76
N HIS A 149 -7.99 -3.01 14.42
CA HIS A 149 -8.22 -2.71 15.84
C HIS A 149 -9.66 -2.26 16.11
N TRP A 150 -10.18 -1.35 15.30
CA TRP A 150 -11.57 -0.89 15.41
C TRP A 150 -12.58 -1.96 15.04
N GLY A 151 -12.27 -2.80 14.03
CA GLY A 151 -13.09 -3.94 13.63
C GLY A 151 -13.25 -4.95 14.75
N TYR A 152 -12.16 -5.33 15.42
CA TYR A 152 -12.20 -6.23 16.58
C TYR A 152 -12.96 -5.60 17.76
N LYS A 153 -12.72 -4.33 18.06
CA LYS A 153 -13.47 -3.61 19.09
C LYS A 153 -14.98 -3.62 18.81
N ALA A 154 -15.39 -3.44 17.56
CA ALA A 154 -16.79 -3.49 17.15
C ALA A 154 -17.39 -4.91 17.17
N LYS A 155 -16.57 -5.95 17.02
CA LYS A 155 -16.99 -7.36 17.04
C LYS A 155 -17.18 -7.90 18.46
N TYR A 156 -16.29 -7.55 19.39
CA TYR A 156 -16.31 -8.07 20.77
C TYR A 156 -17.11 -7.19 21.77
N HIS A 157 -17.36 -5.92 21.47
CA HIS A 157 -18.24 -5.05 22.27
C HIS A 157 -19.65 -4.91 21.66
N ARG A 158 -20.15 -5.97 21.03
CA ARG A 158 -21.51 -6.02 20.48
C ARG A 158 -22.49 -6.66 21.46
#